data_AF-A0A2T2SL36-F1
#
_entry.id   AF-A0A2T2SL36-F1
#
_cell.length_a   1.000
_cell.length_b   1.000
_cell.length_c   1.000
_cell.angle_alpha   90.00
_cell.angle_beta   90.00
_cell.angle_gamma   90.00
#
_symmetry.space_group_name_H-M   'P 1'
#
loop_
_entity.id
_entity.type
_entity.pdbx_description
1 polymer ?
#
loop_
_entity_poly.entity_id
_entity_poly.type
_entity_poly.pdbx_seq_one_letter_code
_entity_poly.pdbx_strand_id
1 'polypeptide(L)'
;YVPQSTSQLTFAETEVQGLTVTPEQQATALDAFIRENDYLSQKRGEYTARNADRTPWEGVFDLNFRVEIFQQLLGRRQSVELTANIFNFSSMLGDVFGTDWGERFIGTNQVNLTQFQSFVNPPGEGDGNPPGMDLTPQYTAQIVDVADTDGDGTADEFRGALGQEEIFDKRRTGSTYSSQWQMKFGVRYNF
;
A
#
# COMPACT_ATOMS: atom_id res chain seq x y z
N TYR A 1 -18.42 1.49 10.04
CA TYR A 1 -19.57 2.07 9.35
C TYR A 1 -19.02 2.92 8.23
N VAL A 2 -19.51 2.78 7.00
CA VAL A 2 -19.13 3.67 5.90
C VAL A 2 -20.19 4.76 5.83
N PRO A 3 -19.82 6.05 5.93
CA PRO A 3 -20.79 7.14 5.87
C PRO A 3 -21.50 7.17 4.51
N GLN A 4 -22.79 7.49 4.51
CA GLN A 4 -23.53 7.67 3.24
C GLN A 4 -22.95 8.86 2.45
N SER A 5 -22.60 9.92 3.18
CA SER A 5 -21.95 11.13 2.69
C SER A 5 -20.91 11.55 3.73
N THR A 6 -19.76 12.06 3.30
CA THR A 6 -18.71 12.55 4.20
C THR A 6 -19.17 13.75 5.04
N SER A 7 -20.24 14.43 4.63
CA SER A 7 -20.93 15.45 5.43
C SER A 7 -21.55 14.94 6.74
N GLN A 8 -21.64 13.62 6.94
CA GLN A 8 -22.06 13.02 8.21
C GLN A 8 -20.94 13.00 9.26
N LEU A 9 -19.71 13.25 8.85
CA LEU A 9 -18.54 13.32 9.71
C LEU A 9 -18.12 14.77 9.87
N THR A 10 -17.73 15.14 11.08
CA THR A 10 -17.09 16.43 11.35
C THR A 10 -15.59 16.19 11.42
N PHE A 11 -14.81 16.98 10.70
CA PHE A 11 -13.35 16.89 10.70
C PHE A 11 -12.75 18.06 11.49
N ALA A 12 -11.72 17.76 12.29
CA ALA A 12 -10.86 18.78 12.87
C ALA A 12 -9.72 19.09 11.90
N GLU A 13 -9.21 20.32 11.90
CA GLU A 13 -7.96 20.64 11.20
C GLU A 13 -6.83 19.76 11.72
N THR A 14 -5.98 19.26 10.83
CA THR A 14 -4.85 18.40 11.17
C THR A 14 -3.63 18.79 10.38
N GLU A 15 -2.45 18.49 10.91
CA GLU A 15 -1.18 18.65 10.19
C GLU A 15 -0.72 17.28 9.69
N VAL A 16 -0.34 17.20 8.41
CA VAL A 16 0.22 15.99 7.79
C VAL A 16 1.54 16.37 7.16
N GLN A 17 2.64 15.81 7.68
CA GLN A 17 4.01 16.10 7.22
C GLN A 17 4.32 17.62 7.18
N GLY A 18 3.83 18.38 8.15
CA GLY A 18 4.03 19.84 8.23
C GLY A 18 3.03 20.68 7.42
N LEU A 19 2.20 20.06 6.56
CA LEU A 19 1.13 20.73 5.84
C LEU A 19 -0.17 20.74 6.66
N THR A 20 -0.75 21.92 6.86
CA THR A 20 -2.10 22.05 7.43
C THR A 20 -3.15 21.58 6.43
N VAL A 21 -3.93 20.57 6.82
CA VAL A 21 -5.02 19.99 6.02
C VAL A 21 -6.37 20.37 6.61
N THR A 22 -7.15 21.10 5.81
CA THR A 22 -8.47 21.60 6.19
C THR A 22 -9.52 20.48 6.34
N PRO A 23 -10.58 20.69 7.14
CA PRO A 23 -11.71 19.76 7.23
C PRO A 23 -12.32 19.39 5.86
N GLU A 24 -12.44 20.35 4.94
CA GLU A 24 -12.99 20.14 3.60
C GLU A 24 -12.10 19.26 2.72
N GLN A 25 -10.77 19.43 2.81
CA GLN A 25 -9.79 18.59 2.14
C GLN A 25 -9.87 17.15 2.65
N GLN A 26 -9.97 16.95 3.96
CA GLN A 26 -10.12 15.62 4.56
C GLN A 26 -11.44 14.95 4.13
N ALA A 27 -12.54 15.68 4.12
CA ALA A 27 -13.83 15.16 3.66
C ALA A 27 -13.81 14.78 2.18
N THR A 28 -13.12 15.58 1.35
CA THR A 28 -12.95 15.31 -0.09
C THR A 28 -12.07 14.08 -0.31
N ALA A 29 -10.96 13.96 0.41
CA ALA A 29 -10.07 12.80 0.35
C ALA A 29 -10.82 11.52 0.76
N LEU A 30 -11.56 11.55 1.87
CA LEU A 30 -12.33 10.40 2.30
C LEU A 30 -13.41 10.00 1.28
N ASP A 31 -14.10 10.97 0.68
CA ASP A 31 -15.13 10.68 -0.31
C ASP A 31 -14.53 10.06 -1.57
N ALA A 32 -13.41 10.61 -2.06
CA ALA A 32 -12.66 10.08 -3.19
C ALA A 32 -12.20 8.64 -2.92
N PHE A 33 -11.59 8.37 -1.75
CA PHE A 33 -11.16 7.04 -1.35
C PHE A 33 -12.30 6.03 -1.33
N ILE A 34 -13.43 6.36 -0.69
CA ILE A 34 -14.60 5.47 -0.63
C ILE A 34 -15.18 5.25 -2.03
N ARG A 35 -15.17 6.27 -2.90
CA ARG A 35 -15.68 6.18 -4.27
C ARG A 35 -14.80 5.30 -5.16
N GLU A 36 -13.49 5.34 -4.98
CA GLU A 36 -12.52 4.58 -5.79
C GLU A 36 -12.36 3.14 -5.31
N ASN A 37 -12.70 2.85 -4.05
CA ASN A 37 -12.73 1.50 -3.52
C ASN A 37 -14.07 0.80 -3.85
N ASP A 38 -14.02 -0.22 -4.70
CA ASP A 38 -15.20 -0.98 -5.14
C ASP A 38 -16.00 -1.60 -3.97
N TYR A 39 -15.32 -2.03 -2.91
CA TYR A 39 -15.96 -2.62 -1.75
C TYR A 39 -16.65 -1.56 -0.87
N LEU A 40 -15.97 -0.46 -0.58
CA LEU A 40 -16.47 0.61 0.29
C LEU A 40 -17.57 1.43 -0.37
N SER A 41 -17.47 1.68 -1.68
CA SER A 41 -18.49 2.42 -2.44
C SER A 41 -19.86 1.73 -2.36
N GLN A 42 -19.89 0.40 -2.41
CA GLN A 42 -21.09 -0.43 -2.27
C GLN A 42 -21.61 -0.52 -0.83
N LYS A 43 -20.82 -0.05 0.15
CA LYS A 43 -21.12 -0.15 1.59
C LYS A 43 -21.45 1.17 2.25
N ARG A 44 -21.59 2.26 1.48
CA ARG A 44 -22.10 3.53 1.99
C ARG A 44 -23.42 3.33 2.72
N GLY A 45 -23.49 3.85 3.94
CA GLY A 45 -24.64 3.69 4.84
C GLY A 45 -24.69 2.35 5.60
N GLU A 46 -23.71 1.45 5.40
CA GLU A 46 -23.66 0.14 6.04
C GLU A 46 -22.39 -0.07 6.89
N TYR A 47 -22.37 -1.16 7.66
CA TYR A 47 -21.17 -1.62 8.35
C TYR A 47 -20.35 -2.54 7.44
N THR A 48 -19.04 -2.30 7.40
CA THR A 48 -18.09 -3.16 6.71
C THR A 48 -18.01 -4.52 7.39
N ALA A 49 -17.97 -5.58 6.60
CA ALA A 49 -17.72 -6.92 7.10
C ALA A 49 -16.23 -7.09 7.45
N ARG A 50 -15.94 -7.98 8.40
CA ARG A 50 -14.56 -8.27 8.82
C ARG A 50 -13.78 -8.91 7.67
N ASN A 51 -12.57 -8.40 7.40
CA ASN A 51 -11.65 -8.91 6.36
C ASN A 51 -12.28 -8.99 4.96
N ALA A 52 -13.21 -8.08 4.67
CA ALA A 52 -13.96 -8.07 3.44
C ALA A 52 -13.23 -7.35 2.30
N ASP A 53 -12.38 -6.40 2.64
CA ASP A 53 -11.34 -5.90 1.75
C ASP A 53 -10.03 -6.63 2.04
N ARG A 54 -9.31 -7.03 1.00
CA ARG A 54 -8.12 -7.89 1.07
C ARG A 54 -7.09 -7.41 0.07
N THR A 55 -5.83 -7.75 0.30
CA THR A 55 -4.78 -7.50 -0.67
C THR A 55 -5.09 -8.20 -2.00
N PRO A 56 -4.62 -7.64 -3.13
CA PRO A 56 -4.75 -8.27 -4.44
C PRO A 56 -4.17 -9.69 -4.46
N TRP A 57 -4.56 -10.47 -5.47
CA TRP A 57 -4.02 -11.81 -5.66
C TRP A 57 -2.57 -11.76 -6.15
N GLU A 58 -1.68 -12.46 -5.47
CA GLU A 58 -0.25 -12.50 -5.80
C GLU A 58 0.09 -13.72 -6.66
N GLY A 59 0.61 -13.48 -7.86
CA GLY A 59 1.12 -14.52 -8.76
C GLY A 59 2.64 -14.48 -8.82
N VAL A 60 3.31 -15.37 -8.09
CA VAL A 60 4.78 -15.44 -8.08
C VAL A 60 5.28 -16.75 -8.67
N PHE A 61 6.09 -16.63 -9.73
CA PHE A 61 6.69 -17.76 -10.44
C PHE A 61 8.20 -17.71 -10.33
N ASP A 62 8.81 -18.85 -9.98
CA ASP A 62 10.27 -19.03 -10.01
C ASP A 62 10.65 -19.86 -11.24
N LEU A 63 11.74 -19.48 -11.92
CA LEU A 63 12.22 -20.19 -13.10
C LEU A 63 13.59 -20.82 -12.84
N ASN A 64 13.67 -22.15 -13.02
CA ASN A 64 14.93 -22.87 -13.01
C ASN A 64 15.22 -23.43 -14.40
N PHE A 65 16.27 -22.92 -15.04
CA PHE A 65 16.73 -23.34 -16.35
C PHE A 65 18.04 -24.11 -16.22
N ARG A 66 18.10 -25.28 -16.86
CA ARG A 66 19.29 -26.15 -16.85
C ARG A 66 19.53 -26.71 -18.25
N VAL A 67 20.74 -26.54 -18.74
CA VAL A 67 21.20 -27.10 -20.01
C VAL A 67 22.46 -27.91 -19.76
N GLU A 68 22.43 -29.17 -20.17
CA GLU A 68 23.60 -30.03 -20.18
C GLU A 68 24.10 -30.20 -21.62
N ILE A 69 25.36 -29.86 -21.83
CA ILE A 69 26.08 -30.08 -23.08
C ILE A 69 27.07 -31.21 -22.82
N PHE A 70 26.98 -32.30 -23.58
CA PHE A 70 27.85 -33.47 -23.39
C PHE A 70 28.58 -33.82 -24.69
N GLN A 71 29.81 -34.29 -24.55
CA GLN A 71 30.65 -34.75 -25.65
C GLN A 71 31.50 -35.94 -25.22
N GLN A 72 31.81 -36.83 -26.14
CA GLN A 72 32.77 -37.91 -25.88
C GLN A 72 34.19 -37.39 -26.13
N LEU A 73 34.99 -37.34 -25.06
CA LEU A 73 36.37 -36.85 -25.04
C LEU A 73 37.25 -37.90 -24.37
N LEU A 74 38.36 -38.28 -25.02
CA LEU A 74 39.32 -39.28 -24.50
C LEU A 74 38.66 -40.63 -24.11
N GLY A 75 37.65 -41.06 -24.86
CA GLY A 75 36.94 -42.32 -24.60
C GLY A 75 35.97 -42.29 -23.41
N ARG A 76 35.79 -41.13 -22.76
CA ARG A 76 34.83 -40.93 -21.66
C ARG A 76 33.80 -39.86 -22.03
N ARG A 77 32.59 -39.96 -21.49
CA ARG A 77 31.57 -38.92 -21.66
C ARG A 77 31.86 -37.81 -20.67
N GLN A 78 32.11 -36.60 -21.19
CA GLN A 78 32.24 -35.39 -20.39
C GLN A 78 31.01 -34.52 -20.60
N SER A 79 30.55 -33.83 -19.57
CA SER A 79 29.46 -32.87 -19.69
C SER A 79 29.67 -31.60 -18.90
N VAL A 80 29.23 -30.49 -19.49
CA VAL A 80 29.13 -29.18 -18.86
C VAL A 80 27.65 -28.88 -18.71
N GLU A 81 27.22 -28.68 -17.48
CA GLU A 81 25.88 -28.24 -17.14
C GLU A 81 25.90 -26.77 -16.75
N LEU A 82 25.10 -25.98 -17.44
CA LEU A 82 24.82 -24.59 -17.13
C LEU A 82 23.45 -24.52 -16.45
N THR A 83 23.37 -23.83 -15.32
CA THR A 83 22.13 -23.61 -14.57
C THR A 83 21.91 -22.12 -14.35
N ALA A 84 20.66 -21.68 -14.49
CA ALA A 84 20.19 -20.35 -14.13
C ALA A 84 18.93 -20.50 -13.28
N ASN A 85 18.99 -20.05 -12.03
CA ASN A 85 17.85 -20.02 -11.12
C ASN A 85 17.41 -18.56 -10.94
N ILE A 86 16.18 -18.25 -11.34
CA ILE A 86 15.58 -16.92 -11.26
C ILE A 86 14.42 -16.99 -10.28
N PHE A 87 14.60 -16.37 -9.12
CA PHE A 87 13.55 -16.19 -8.13
C PHE A 87 12.70 -14.98 -8.48
N ASN A 88 11.39 -15.12 -8.32
CA ASN A 88 10.38 -14.15 -8.73
C ASN A 88 10.54 -13.71 -10.20
N PHE A 89 10.63 -14.70 -11.10
CA PHE A 89 10.68 -14.48 -12.55
C PHE A 89 9.47 -13.67 -13.06
N SER A 90 8.32 -13.79 -12.42
CA SER A 90 7.15 -12.93 -12.63
C SER A 90 7.45 -11.43 -12.48
N SER A 91 8.21 -11.04 -11.44
CA SER A 91 8.66 -9.65 -11.25
C SER A 91 9.63 -9.21 -12.33
N MET A 92 10.54 -10.09 -12.74
CA MET A 92 11.45 -9.79 -13.86
C MET A 92 10.68 -9.51 -15.16
N LEU A 93 9.62 -10.28 -15.43
CA LEU A 93 8.74 -10.01 -16.56
C LEU A 93 7.93 -8.71 -16.38
N GLY A 94 7.46 -8.44 -15.16
CA GLY A 94 6.79 -7.18 -14.81
C GLY A 94 7.65 -5.96 -15.15
N ASP A 95 8.91 -5.96 -14.72
CA ASP A 95 9.88 -4.90 -15.04
C ASP A 95 10.10 -4.75 -16.56
N VAL A 96 10.16 -5.87 -17.29
CA VAL A 96 10.41 -5.89 -18.74
C VAL A 96 9.20 -5.37 -19.53
N PHE A 97 7.98 -5.71 -19.11
CA PHE A 97 6.75 -5.37 -19.83
C PHE A 97 6.02 -4.16 -19.26
N GLY A 98 6.50 -3.58 -18.16
CA GLY A 98 5.86 -2.46 -17.48
C GLY A 98 4.56 -2.86 -16.79
N THR A 99 4.50 -4.07 -16.20
CA THR A 99 3.34 -4.57 -15.45
C THR A 99 3.69 -4.79 -13.98
N ASP A 100 2.66 -5.02 -13.17
CA ASP A 100 2.70 -5.26 -11.73
C ASP A 100 2.89 -6.74 -11.34
N TRP A 101 3.40 -7.56 -12.28
CA TRP A 101 3.53 -9.00 -12.05
C TRP A 101 4.61 -9.30 -11.01
N GLY A 102 4.38 -10.34 -10.19
CA GLY A 102 5.34 -10.74 -9.16
C GLY A 102 5.47 -9.76 -7.99
N GLU A 103 4.56 -8.79 -7.91
CA GLU A 103 4.43 -7.94 -6.73
C GLU A 103 3.88 -8.74 -5.54
N ARG A 104 4.40 -8.40 -4.36
CA ARG A 104 4.01 -9.01 -3.10
C ARG A 104 3.57 -7.93 -2.13
N PHE A 105 2.37 -8.12 -1.58
CA PHE A 105 1.73 -7.23 -0.63
C PHE A 105 1.77 -7.85 0.76
N ILE A 106 1.74 -7.01 1.78
CA ILE A 106 1.53 -7.46 3.16
C ILE A 106 0.37 -6.67 3.74
N GLY A 107 -0.78 -7.33 3.87
CA GLY A 107 -1.94 -6.81 4.59
C GLY A 107 -1.88 -7.24 6.06
N THR A 108 -0.94 -6.71 6.85
CA THR A 108 -0.79 -7.16 8.24
C THR A 108 -1.78 -6.55 9.22
N ASN A 109 -2.50 -5.47 8.86
CA ASN A 109 -3.27 -4.69 9.82
C ASN A 109 -4.65 -4.24 9.32
N GLN A 110 -5.53 -3.96 10.28
CA GLN A 110 -6.79 -3.26 10.05
C GLN A 110 -6.48 -1.80 9.70
N VAL A 111 -6.93 -1.35 8.53
CA VAL A 111 -6.83 0.05 8.11
C VAL A 111 -7.99 0.83 8.72
N ASN A 112 -7.69 1.91 9.43
CA ASN A 112 -8.70 2.87 9.90
C ASN A 112 -8.61 4.12 9.01
N LEU A 113 -9.66 4.43 8.27
CA LEU A 113 -9.69 5.59 7.37
C LEU A 113 -9.83 6.92 8.11
N THR A 114 -10.41 6.87 9.31
CA THR A 114 -10.66 8.02 10.17
C THR A 114 -10.31 7.69 11.60
N GLN A 115 -9.75 8.65 12.32
CA GLN A 115 -9.44 8.55 13.74
C GLN A 115 -10.22 9.60 14.52
N PHE A 116 -10.77 9.23 15.69
CA PHE A 116 -11.37 10.20 16.59
C PHE A 116 -10.30 11.10 17.20
N GLN A 117 -10.53 12.41 17.18
CA GLN A 117 -9.61 13.41 17.72
C GLN A 117 -10.14 14.02 19.01
N SER A 118 -11.30 14.66 18.95
CA SER A 118 -11.88 15.45 20.05
C SER A 118 -13.39 15.61 19.87
N PHE A 119 -14.04 16.26 20.82
CA PHE A 119 -15.38 16.81 20.64
C PHE A 119 -15.28 18.30 20.31
N VAL A 120 -16.30 18.86 19.62
CA VAL A 120 -16.33 20.29 19.25
C VAL A 120 -16.23 21.20 20.49
N ASN A 121 -16.97 20.89 21.55
CA ASN A 121 -16.95 21.64 22.82
C ASN A 121 -17.23 20.72 24.03
N PRO A 122 -16.23 19.94 24.49
CA PRO A 122 -16.38 19.07 25.65
C PRO A 122 -16.41 19.87 26.97
N PRO A 123 -17.14 19.40 27.99
CA PRO A 123 -17.14 20.05 29.30
C PRO A 123 -15.76 19.91 29.98
N GLY A 124 -15.13 21.05 30.34
CA GLY A 124 -14.00 21.07 31.27
C GLY A 124 -12.61 21.42 30.72
N GLU A 125 -12.48 21.76 29.44
CA GLU A 125 -11.25 22.35 28.87
C GLU A 125 -11.43 23.89 28.77
N GLY A 126 -10.68 24.66 29.57
CA GLY A 126 -10.62 26.13 29.50
C GLY A 126 -9.73 26.59 28.35
N ASP A 127 -9.96 27.69 27.63
CA ASP A 127 -10.42 29.02 28.04
C ASP A 127 -11.67 29.48 27.27
N GLY A 128 -12.73 29.88 28.00
CA GLY A 128 -13.86 30.59 27.41
C GLY A 128 -15.00 29.73 26.86
N ASN A 129 -15.33 28.61 27.53
CA ASN A 129 -16.45 27.72 27.17
C ASN A 129 -17.73 28.52 26.82
N PRO A 130 -18.13 28.62 25.54
CA PRO A 130 -19.36 29.31 25.16
C PRO A 130 -20.57 28.56 25.75
N PRO A 131 -21.71 29.22 25.97
CA PRO A 131 -22.89 28.56 26.52
C PRO A 131 -23.38 27.44 25.60
N GLY A 132 -23.17 26.19 26.01
CA GLY A 132 -23.70 24.98 25.33
C GLY A 132 -22.65 23.87 25.23
N MET A 133 -23.01 22.65 25.61
CA MET A 133 -22.16 21.47 25.38
C MET A 133 -22.35 21.00 23.93
N ASP A 134 -21.26 20.87 23.17
CA ASP A 134 -21.27 20.24 21.85
C ASP A 134 -20.38 19.00 21.86
N LEU A 135 -21.02 17.85 22.03
CA LEU A 135 -20.38 16.54 22.06
C LEU A 135 -20.35 15.90 20.66
N THR A 136 -20.44 16.70 19.60
CA THR A 136 -20.24 16.21 18.23
C THR A 136 -18.79 15.74 18.09
N PRO A 137 -18.57 14.46 17.76
CA PRO A 137 -17.22 13.92 17.59
C PRO A 137 -16.57 14.50 16.33
N GLN A 138 -15.32 14.92 16.48
CA GLN A 138 -14.45 15.34 15.41
C GLN A 138 -13.43 14.24 15.09
N TYR A 139 -13.16 14.06 13.80
CA TYR A 139 -12.26 13.05 13.29
C TYR A 139 -11.13 13.68 12.48
N THR A 140 -10.07 12.90 12.25
CA THR A 140 -9.04 13.20 11.26
C THR A 140 -8.97 12.08 10.23
N ALA A 141 -8.84 12.43 8.95
CA ALA A 141 -8.66 11.45 7.88
C ALA A 141 -7.21 10.93 7.88
N GLN A 142 -7.05 9.61 7.85
CA GLN A 142 -5.74 8.93 7.90
C GLN A 142 -5.20 8.56 6.51
N ILE A 143 -5.94 8.93 5.46
CA ILE A 143 -5.67 8.56 4.07
C ILE A 143 -5.34 9.78 3.21
N VAL A 144 -4.92 10.87 3.82
CA VAL A 144 -4.59 12.10 3.09
C VAL A 144 -3.22 11.93 2.43
N ASP A 145 -3.15 12.20 1.13
CA ASP A 145 -1.90 12.27 0.38
C ASP A 145 -1.40 13.72 0.32
N VAL A 146 -0.14 13.91 0.71
CA VAL A 146 0.58 15.17 0.66
C VAL A 146 1.97 14.95 0.10
N ALA A 147 2.50 15.97 -0.57
CA ALA A 147 3.83 15.91 -1.13
C ALA A 147 4.65 17.13 -0.77
N ASP A 148 5.94 16.87 -0.64
CA ASP A 148 7.01 17.86 -0.59
C ASP A 148 7.54 18.04 -2.03
N THR A 149 7.23 19.18 -2.65
CA THR A 149 7.62 19.47 -4.04
C THR A 149 8.97 20.18 -4.17
N ASP A 150 9.51 20.74 -3.08
CA ASP A 150 10.75 21.50 -3.08
C ASP A 150 11.93 20.79 -2.38
N GLY A 151 11.66 19.66 -1.71
CA GLY A 151 12.61 18.76 -1.08
C GLY A 151 13.11 19.25 0.27
N ASP A 152 12.39 20.15 0.94
CA ASP A 152 12.80 20.71 2.24
C ASP A 152 12.43 19.82 3.45
N GLY A 153 11.68 18.74 3.21
CA GLY A 153 11.22 17.79 4.22
C GLY A 153 9.85 18.14 4.82
N THR A 154 9.21 19.20 4.37
CA THR A 154 7.85 19.63 4.72
C THR A 154 6.96 19.53 3.50
N ALA A 155 5.78 18.91 3.66
CA ALA A 155 4.84 18.88 2.57
C ALA A 155 4.28 20.29 2.29
N ASP A 156 4.15 20.65 1.02
CA ASP A 156 3.65 21.93 0.53
C ASP A 156 2.48 21.75 -0.46
N GLU A 157 2.21 20.52 -0.89
CA GLU A 157 1.14 20.17 -1.83
C GLU A 157 0.17 19.13 -1.23
N PHE A 158 -1.12 19.45 -1.21
CA PHE A 158 -2.18 18.48 -0.94
C PHE A 158 -2.59 17.78 -2.26
N ARG A 159 -2.49 16.46 -2.30
CA ARG A 159 -2.77 15.64 -3.50
C ARG A 159 -4.09 14.88 -3.46
N GLY A 160 -4.78 14.89 -2.33
CA GLY A 160 -6.08 14.23 -2.18
C GLY A 160 -6.01 13.05 -1.24
N ALA A 161 -6.42 11.89 -1.73
CA ALA A 161 -6.44 10.65 -0.99
C ALA A 161 -5.34 9.69 -1.48
N LEU A 162 -4.70 8.99 -0.55
CA LEU A 162 -3.89 7.82 -0.85
C LEU A 162 -4.76 6.78 -1.55
N GLY A 163 -4.24 6.20 -2.62
CA GLY A 163 -4.86 5.07 -3.31
C GLY A 163 -4.89 3.81 -2.41
N GLN A 164 -5.80 2.89 -2.72
CA GLN A 164 -5.89 1.60 -2.01
C GLN A 164 -4.56 0.83 -2.05
N GLU A 165 -3.84 0.87 -3.16
CA GLU A 165 -2.54 0.22 -3.32
C GLU A 165 -1.43 0.89 -2.50
N GLU A 166 -1.53 2.19 -2.23
CA GLU A 166 -0.55 2.93 -1.42
C GLU A 166 -0.72 2.64 0.07
N ILE A 167 -1.95 2.34 0.51
CA ILE A 167 -2.23 1.83 1.85
C ILE A 167 -1.67 0.41 2.02
N PHE A 168 -1.63 -0.38 0.94
CA PHE A 168 -1.04 -1.71 0.95
C PHE A 168 0.46 -1.63 0.67
N ASP A 169 1.26 -1.44 1.73
CA ASP A 169 2.73 -1.41 1.67
C ASP A 169 3.32 -2.43 0.67
N LYS A 170 3.66 -1.97 -0.53
CA LYS A 170 4.36 -2.76 -1.54
C LYS A 170 5.76 -3.07 -1.01
N ARG A 171 6.05 -4.35 -0.75
CA ARG A 171 7.36 -4.75 -0.21
C ARG A 171 8.47 -4.60 -1.26
N ARG A 172 9.23 -3.52 -1.15
CA ARG A 172 10.50 -3.26 -1.87
C ARG A 172 11.76 -3.43 -0.99
N THR A 173 11.65 -4.03 0.19
CA THR A 173 12.78 -4.26 1.10
C THR A 173 13.39 -5.65 0.93
N GLY A 174 14.73 -5.73 0.97
CA GLY A 174 15.58 -6.89 0.59
C GLY A 174 15.48 -8.16 1.45
N SER A 175 14.25 -8.62 1.73
CA SER A 175 13.97 -9.92 2.35
C SER A 175 13.56 -10.96 1.31
N THR A 176 13.51 -12.24 1.68
CA THR A 176 13.06 -13.36 0.82
C THR A 176 11.60 -13.25 0.38
N TYR A 177 10.79 -12.39 1.01
CA TYR A 177 9.44 -12.02 0.61
C TYR A 177 9.44 -10.57 0.08
N SER A 178 10.03 -10.41 -1.10
CA SER A 178 10.20 -9.12 -1.79
C SER A 178 9.60 -9.18 -3.18
N SER A 179 9.16 -8.02 -3.68
CA SER A 179 8.75 -7.80 -5.07
C SER A 179 9.94 -7.73 -6.03
N GLN A 180 11.18 -7.93 -5.56
CA GLN A 180 12.39 -7.96 -6.38
C GLN A 180 12.63 -9.37 -6.95
N TRP A 181 13.14 -9.43 -8.18
CA TRP A 181 13.68 -10.65 -8.76
C TRP A 181 15.17 -10.82 -8.40
N GLN A 182 15.62 -12.07 -8.30
CA GLN A 182 17.02 -12.42 -8.03
C GLN A 182 17.46 -13.57 -8.91
N MET A 183 18.70 -13.54 -9.39
CA MET A 183 19.23 -14.57 -10.29
C MET A 183 20.53 -15.17 -9.77
N LYS A 184 20.64 -16.49 -9.84
CA LYS A 184 21.83 -17.28 -9.52
C LYS A 184 22.25 -18.15 -10.69
N PHE A 185 23.48 -17.99 -11.14
CA PHE A 185 24.11 -18.85 -12.14
C PHE A 185 24.90 -19.97 -11.49
N GLY A 186 24.95 -21.13 -12.15
CA GLY A 186 25.73 -22.28 -11.76
C GLY A 186 26.38 -22.95 -12.97
N VAL A 187 27.59 -23.45 -12.78
CA VAL A 187 28.29 -24.28 -13.77
C VAL A 187 28.73 -25.55 -13.05
N ARG A 188 28.42 -26.71 -13.63
CA ARG A 188 28.86 -28.01 -13.12
C ARG A 188 29.53 -28.78 -14.25
N TYR A 189 30.72 -29.31 -13.97
CA TYR A 189 31.47 -30.15 -14.89
C TYR A 189 31.50 -31.59 -14.38
N ASN A 190 31.15 -32.54 -15.25
CA ASN A 190 31.17 -33.97 -14.97
C ASN A 190 32.18 -34.66 -15.91
N PHE A 191 33.04 -35.51 -15.35
CA PHE A 191 34.14 -36.21 -16.04
C PHE A 191 34.04 -37.73 -15.96
#